data_AF-A0AAV2M1G4-F1
#
_entry.id   AF-A0AAV2M1G4-F1
#
_cell.length_a   1.000
_cell.length_b   1.000
_cell.length_c   1.000
_cell.angle_alpha   90.00
_cell.angle_beta   90.00
_cell.angle_gamma   90.00
#
_symmetry.space_group_name_H-M   'P 1'
#
loop_
_entity.id
_entity.type
_entity.pdbx_description
1 polymer ?
#
loop_
_entity_poly.entity_id
_entity_poly.type
_entity_poly.pdbx_seq_one_letter_code
_entity_poly.pdbx_strand_id
1 'polypeptide(L)'
;MIDYSLNIIDTPGFGDTWVIKRDHETIEQIRNLFSNNSGVDVIHTVCFVAQSALARLSDTQCYMFDSILSIFGKDMAENLRVLVTFADRQLPPVLEAITAAGVPCPKDKDGKPAHYRFNNSALFVENPSSVVGFDEMFWNMGRASMKSFFDALSETEPKILNLTKEVLREITQLEETVENLQRIIKEKLEQQDKILQLQEQIKKHEAEIETNTDFEITIKVIRPVQTSIAGTGNFITNCSRCHHTCHYPCSGGNDSDKKGCSVMNSDGNCTKCPGKCIWSDHHNQKYRWEYNEVTEMTTVDWLKERYQQGTEEGPTTEGLVVILQKKYQLAGSRLSRIIQEATAAVNRLGEIALRPNPLSPPDYIDMMIESEKSQRNPGWRQRVKGLEEQKEEDRWLKSDLEEQVEQEAQGEHQAI
;
A
#
# COMPACT_ATOMS: atom_id res chain seq x y z
N MET A 1 -22.13 -27.08 -13.69
CA MET A 1 -22.13 -25.62 -13.52
C MET A 1 -23.58 -25.21 -13.62
N ILE A 2 -24.17 -24.63 -12.57
CA ILE A 2 -25.54 -24.12 -12.67
C ILE A 2 -25.43 -22.83 -13.47
N ASP A 3 -26.12 -22.80 -14.61
CA ASP A 3 -26.16 -21.64 -15.50
C ASP A 3 -27.14 -20.62 -14.91
N TYR A 4 -26.63 -19.77 -14.02
CA TYR A 4 -27.41 -18.71 -13.42
C TYR A 4 -27.58 -17.58 -14.43
N SER A 5 -28.82 -17.25 -14.79
CA SER A 5 -29.13 -16.12 -15.68
C SER A 5 -28.81 -14.75 -15.08
N LEU A 6 -28.57 -14.69 -13.76
CA LEU A 6 -28.22 -13.50 -13.01
C LEU A 6 -27.40 -13.88 -11.78
N ASN A 7 -26.24 -13.23 -11.61
CA ASN A 7 -25.43 -13.32 -10.41
C ASN A 7 -25.37 -11.95 -9.74
N ILE A 8 -25.82 -11.85 -8.49
CA ILE A 8 -25.72 -10.64 -7.68
C ILE A 8 -24.73 -10.93 -6.57
N ILE A 9 -23.70 -10.08 -6.46
CA ILE A 9 -22.72 -10.14 -5.39
C ILE A 9 -23.04 -8.99 -4.45
N ASP A 10 -23.56 -9.32 -3.29
CA ASP A 10 -23.84 -8.36 -2.22
C ASP A 10 -22.61 -8.24 -1.31
N THR A 11 -22.22 -7.01 -1.00
CA THR A 11 -21.07 -6.71 -0.13
C THR A 11 -21.56 -6.15 1.19
N PRO A 12 -20.86 -6.41 2.31
CA PRO A 12 -21.15 -5.74 3.58
C PRO A 12 -21.28 -4.22 3.41
N GLY A 13 -22.22 -3.61 4.15
CA GLY A 13 -22.37 -2.16 4.18
C GLY A 13 -21.12 -1.52 4.79
N PHE A 14 -20.61 -0.50 4.13
CA PHE A 14 -19.45 0.24 4.62
C PHE A 14 -19.88 1.46 5.44
N GLY A 15 -19.10 1.81 6.47
CA GLY A 15 -19.33 3.04 7.27
C GLY A 15 -20.38 2.97 8.38
N ASP A 16 -20.97 1.80 8.67
CA ASP A 16 -22.01 1.63 9.72
C ASP A 16 -21.45 1.57 11.16
N THR A 17 -20.14 1.35 11.32
CA THR A 17 -19.47 1.39 12.62
C THR A 17 -18.07 1.94 12.43
N TRP A 18 -17.56 2.67 13.43
CA TRP A 18 -16.24 3.30 13.54
C TRP A 18 -15.05 2.31 13.48
N VAL A 19 -15.13 1.27 12.65
CA VAL A 19 -14.19 0.16 12.56
C VAL A 19 -13.61 0.14 11.16
N ILE A 20 -12.70 1.08 10.89
CA ILE A 20 -11.86 1.18 9.68
C ILE A 20 -11.30 -0.18 9.25
N LYS A 21 -11.02 -1.07 10.22
CA LYS A 21 -10.55 -2.43 9.98
C LYS A 21 -11.54 -3.30 9.16
N ARG A 22 -12.86 -3.17 9.38
CA ARG A 22 -13.87 -3.94 8.63
C ARG A 22 -13.98 -3.46 7.18
N ASP A 23 -13.87 -2.15 6.97
CA ASP A 23 -13.88 -1.57 5.63
C ASP A 23 -12.64 -2.04 4.84
N HIS A 24 -11.47 -2.07 5.50
CA HIS A 24 -10.25 -2.63 4.91
C HIS A 24 -10.39 -4.14 4.60
N GLU A 25 -10.97 -4.93 5.51
CA GLU A 25 -11.24 -6.36 5.25
C GLU A 25 -12.17 -6.54 4.04
N THR A 26 -13.17 -5.67 3.88
CA THR A 26 -14.12 -5.70 2.75
C THR A 26 -13.42 -5.32 1.44
N ILE A 27 -12.59 -4.28 1.44
CA ILE A 27 -11.76 -3.91 0.28
C ILE A 27 -10.87 -5.08 -0.14
N GLU A 28 -10.18 -5.72 0.81
CA GLU A 28 -9.34 -6.89 0.52
C GLU A 28 -10.13 -8.07 -0.02
N GLN A 29 -11.35 -8.32 0.47
CA GLN A 29 -12.22 -9.35 -0.10
C GLN A 29 -12.58 -9.05 -1.56
N ILE A 30 -12.87 -7.79 -1.89
CA ILE A 30 -13.15 -7.36 -3.27
C ILE A 30 -11.89 -7.52 -4.14
N ARG A 31 -10.71 -7.11 -3.66
CA ARG A 31 -9.44 -7.32 -4.37
C ARG A 31 -9.21 -8.81 -4.66
N ASN A 32 -9.41 -9.66 -3.66
CA ASN A 32 -9.26 -11.11 -3.81
C ASN A 32 -10.28 -11.73 -4.79
N LEU A 33 -11.51 -11.21 -4.81
CA LEU A 33 -12.57 -11.66 -5.73
C LEU A 33 -12.17 -11.44 -7.20
N PHE A 34 -11.47 -10.35 -7.51
CA PHE A 34 -11.06 -10.02 -8.88
C PHE A 34 -9.66 -10.53 -9.24
N SER A 35 -8.76 -10.71 -8.27
CA SER A 35 -7.41 -11.21 -8.52
C SER A 35 -7.32 -12.74 -8.65
N ASN A 36 -8.28 -13.49 -8.10
CA ASN A 36 -8.21 -14.96 -8.10
C ASN A 36 -8.61 -15.55 -9.47
N ASN A 37 -7.88 -16.57 -9.94
CA ASN A 37 -8.18 -17.30 -11.18
C ASN A 37 -9.52 -18.04 -11.14
N SER A 38 -10.06 -18.33 -9.95
CA SER A 38 -11.41 -18.87 -9.76
C SER A 38 -12.43 -17.80 -9.34
N GLY A 39 -12.06 -16.52 -9.45
CA GLY A 39 -12.86 -15.36 -9.06
C GLY A 39 -13.81 -14.89 -10.16
N VAL A 40 -14.13 -13.61 -10.12
CA VAL A 40 -14.99 -12.96 -11.12
C VAL A 40 -14.13 -12.30 -12.18
N ASP A 41 -14.30 -12.71 -13.44
CA ASP A 41 -13.56 -12.17 -14.58
C ASP A 41 -14.37 -11.18 -15.43
N VAL A 42 -15.70 -11.20 -15.28
CA VAL A 42 -16.63 -10.42 -16.11
C VAL A 42 -17.72 -9.81 -15.24
N ILE A 43 -17.96 -8.50 -15.42
CA ILE A 43 -19.00 -7.76 -14.72
C ILE A 43 -19.81 -6.94 -15.71
N HIS A 44 -21.14 -6.97 -15.57
CA HIS A 44 -22.04 -6.11 -16.34
C HIS A 44 -22.22 -4.74 -15.68
N THR A 45 -22.32 -4.69 -14.35
CA THR A 45 -22.55 -3.43 -13.64
C THR A 45 -22.02 -3.50 -12.22
N VAL A 46 -21.46 -2.40 -11.73
CA VAL A 46 -21.18 -2.16 -10.31
C VAL A 46 -22.15 -1.09 -9.81
N CYS A 47 -22.82 -1.41 -8.70
CA CYS A 47 -23.93 -0.61 -8.17
C CYS A 47 -23.54 0.02 -6.83
N PHE A 48 -23.48 1.35 -6.77
CA PHE A 48 -23.36 2.07 -5.51
C PHE A 48 -24.74 2.32 -4.92
N VAL A 49 -25.01 1.75 -3.75
CA VAL A 49 -26.28 1.92 -3.05
C VAL A 49 -26.20 3.11 -2.10
N ALA A 50 -27.09 4.08 -2.25
CA ALA A 50 -27.11 5.29 -1.41
C ALA A 50 -28.53 5.74 -1.07
N GLN A 51 -28.71 6.31 0.13
CA GLN A 51 -30.01 6.82 0.56
C GLN A 51 -30.33 8.15 -0.13
N SER A 52 -31.58 8.31 -0.57
CA SER A 52 -32.04 9.50 -1.30
C SER A 52 -31.79 10.81 -0.55
N ALA A 53 -31.93 10.81 0.78
CA ALA A 53 -31.88 12.01 1.61
C ALA A 53 -30.46 12.56 1.86
N LEU A 54 -29.41 11.85 1.42
CA LEU A 54 -28.03 12.28 1.58
C LEU A 54 -27.76 13.53 0.74
N ALA A 55 -27.80 14.71 1.36
CA ALA A 55 -27.54 15.98 0.68
C ALA A 55 -26.04 16.22 0.41
N ARG A 56 -25.16 15.58 1.17
CA ARG A 56 -23.69 15.59 1.01
C ARG A 56 -23.12 14.25 1.45
N LEU A 57 -22.04 13.82 0.81
CA LEU A 57 -21.23 12.71 1.31
C LEU A 57 -20.32 13.23 2.43
N SER A 58 -20.16 12.46 3.50
CA SER A 58 -19.14 12.75 4.52
C SER A 58 -17.75 12.43 3.99
N ASP A 59 -16.70 12.96 4.62
CA ASP A 59 -15.31 12.65 4.26
C ASP A 59 -15.04 11.14 4.27
N THR A 60 -15.59 10.42 5.25
CA THR A 60 -15.52 8.97 5.33
C THR A 60 -16.20 8.28 4.12
N GLN A 61 -17.36 8.78 3.69
CA GLN A 61 -18.03 8.24 2.51
C GLN A 61 -17.24 8.54 1.23
N CYS A 62 -16.71 9.76 1.08
CA CYS A 62 -15.86 10.12 -0.06
C CYS A 62 -14.62 9.23 -0.14
N TYR A 63 -13.92 9.04 0.98
CA TYR A 63 -12.77 8.13 1.08
C TYR A 63 -13.13 6.71 0.63
N MET A 64 -14.29 6.22 1.02
CA MET A 64 -14.76 4.87 0.73
C MET A 64 -15.14 4.67 -0.73
N PHE A 65 -15.79 5.67 -1.33
CA PHE A 65 -15.99 5.72 -2.77
C PHE A 65 -14.65 5.67 -3.49
N ASP A 66 -13.70 6.54 -3.13
CA ASP A 66 -12.38 6.58 -3.75
C ASP A 66 -11.63 5.25 -3.59
N SER A 67 -11.70 4.64 -2.41
CA SER A 67 -11.06 3.35 -2.12
C SER A 67 -11.61 2.23 -2.99
N ILE A 68 -12.94 2.12 -3.11
CA ILE A 68 -13.59 1.11 -3.97
C ILE A 68 -13.31 1.40 -5.44
N LEU A 69 -13.39 2.66 -5.87
CA LEU A 69 -13.13 3.06 -7.25
C LEU A 69 -11.67 2.82 -7.66
N SER A 70 -10.72 2.92 -6.72
CA SER A 70 -9.30 2.67 -6.98
C SER A 70 -8.99 1.22 -7.37
N ILE A 71 -9.89 0.28 -7.07
CA ILE A 71 -9.76 -1.13 -7.44
C ILE A 71 -9.94 -1.31 -8.95
N PHE A 72 -10.81 -0.51 -9.56
CA PHE A 72 -11.27 -0.74 -10.92
C PHE A 72 -10.38 -0.06 -11.96
N GLY A 73 -10.28 -0.69 -13.13
CA GLY A 73 -9.77 -0.05 -14.34
C GLY A 73 -10.70 1.07 -14.80
N LYS A 74 -10.15 2.09 -15.47
CA LYS A 74 -10.93 3.24 -16.00
C LYS A 74 -12.04 2.86 -16.97
N ASP A 75 -11.91 1.70 -17.61
CA ASP A 75 -12.92 1.11 -18.50
C ASP A 75 -14.20 0.68 -17.75
N MET A 76 -14.16 0.57 -16.42
CA MET A 76 -15.35 0.29 -15.61
C MET A 76 -16.26 1.51 -15.41
N ALA A 77 -15.82 2.73 -15.74
CA ALA A 77 -16.59 3.96 -15.54
C ALA A 77 -18.00 3.86 -16.16
N GLU A 78 -18.11 3.24 -17.33
CA GLU A 78 -19.38 3.13 -18.06
C GLU A 78 -20.34 2.06 -17.51
N ASN A 79 -19.84 1.20 -16.63
CA ASN A 79 -20.60 0.13 -15.98
C ASN A 79 -20.98 0.48 -14.54
N LEU A 80 -20.71 1.70 -14.08
CA LEU A 80 -21.14 2.17 -12.76
C LEU A 80 -22.59 2.66 -12.79
N ARG A 81 -23.38 2.30 -11.77
CA ARG A 81 -24.76 2.77 -11.58
C ARG A 81 -25.00 3.15 -10.12
N VAL A 82 -25.90 4.10 -9.90
CA VAL A 82 -26.33 4.48 -8.54
C VAL A 82 -27.70 3.85 -8.27
N LEU A 83 -27.82 3.12 -7.16
CA LEU A 83 -29.09 2.62 -6.67
C LEU A 83 -29.54 3.48 -5.49
N VAL A 84 -30.61 4.24 -5.69
CA VAL A 84 -31.12 5.17 -4.70
C VAL A 84 -32.22 4.51 -3.88
N THR A 85 -32.00 4.38 -2.57
CA THR A 85 -32.99 3.85 -1.63
C THR A 85 -33.76 4.97 -0.93
N PHE A 86 -34.94 4.66 -0.37
CA PHE A 86 -35.82 5.64 0.32
C PHE A 86 -36.18 6.85 -0.56
N ALA A 87 -36.31 6.63 -1.88
CA ALA A 87 -36.59 7.66 -2.86
C ALA A 87 -38.10 7.92 -3.00
N ASP A 88 -38.72 8.46 -1.94
CA ASP A 88 -40.18 8.69 -1.86
C ASP A 88 -40.64 9.96 -2.59
N ARG A 89 -39.72 10.84 -3.02
CA ARG A 89 -39.99 12.21 -3.51
C ARG A 89 -39.46 12.46 -4.92
N GLN A 90 -39.48 13.74 -5.35
CA GLN A 90 -38.80 14.26 -6.55
C GLN A 90 -37.30 13.95 -6.55
N LEU A 91 -36.56 14.45 -7.56
CA LEU A 91 -35.15 14.20 -7.81
C LEU A 91 -34.31 13.99 -6.52
N PRO A 92 -33.65 12.83 -6.33
CA PRO A 92 -32.90 12.54 -5.11
C PRO A 92 -31.71 13.50 -4.89
N PRO A 93 -31.63 14.20 -3.74
CA PRO A 93 -30.47 15.05 -3.37
C PRO A 93 -29.12 14.35 -3.47
N VAL A 94 -29.07 13.04 -3.22
CA VAL A 94 -27.83 12.24 -3.30
C VAL A 94 -27.16 12.28 -4.67
N LEU A 95 -27.89 12.55 -5.75
CA LEU A 95 -27.32 12.68 -7.09
C LEU A 95 -26.41 13.93 -7.20
N GLU A 96 -26.79 15.02 -6.54
CA GLU A 96 -25.97 16.23 -6.46
C GLU A 96 -24.72 15.96 -5.61
N ALA A 97 -24.87 15.24 -4.49
CA ALA A 97 -23.76 14.85 -3.63
C ALA A 97 -22.72 13.98 -4.37
N ILE A 98 -23.17 12.98 -5.12
CA ILE A 98 -22.31 12.10 -5.93
C ILE A 98 -21.61 12.88 -7.04
N THR A 99 -22.32 13.81 -7.68
CA THR A 99 -21.75 14.70 -8.70
C THR A 99 -20.67 15.60 -8.09
N ALA A 100 -20.94 16.21 -6.94
CA ALA A 100 -20.00 17.08 -6.23
C ALA A 100 -18.74 16.33 -5.76
N ALA A 101 -18.87 15.05 -5.39
CA ALA A 101 -17.73 14.20 -5.03
C ALA A 101 -16.88 13.76 -6.26
N GLY A 102 -17.33 14.05 -7.48
CA GLY A 102 -16.60 13.69 -8.70
C GLY A 102 -16.51 12.17 -8.89
N VAL A 103 -17.55 11.43 -8.51
CA VAL A 103 -17.63 9.98 -8.76
C VAL A 103 -17.81 9.75 -10.27
N PRO A 104 -16.87 9.05 -10.93
CA PRO A 104 -16.99 8.75 -12.35
C PRO A 104 -18.15 7.78 -12.56
N CYS A 105 -19.19 8.21 -13.27
CA CYS A 105 -20.31 7.35 -13.64
C CYS A 105 -20.99 7.94 -14.88
N PRO A 106 -21.76 7.13 -15.65
CA PRO A 106 -22.50 7.63 -16.79
C PRO A 106 -23.51 8.67 -16.35
N LYS A 107 -23.70 9.66 -17.21
CA LYS A 107 -24.71 10.70 -17.00
C LYS A 107 -25.91 10.44 -17.91
N ASP A 108 -27.09 10.71 -17.39
CA ASP A 108 -28.29 10.76 -18.22
C ASP A 108 -28.30 12.01 -19.11
N LYS A 109 -29.34 12.13 -19.93
CA LYS A 109 -29.57 13.27 -20.83
C LYS A 109 -29.65 14.64 -20.12
N ASP A 110 -29.94 14.65 -18.81
CA ASP A 110 -30.01 15.86 -17.99
C ASP A 110 -28.68 16.13 -17.26
N GLY A 111 -27.63 15.35 -17.56
CA GLY A 111 -26.29 15.49 -16.97
C GLY A 111 -26.15 14.87 -15.58
N LYS A 112 -27.12 14.08 -15.12
CA LYS A 112 -27.15 13.52 -13.75
C LYS A 112 -26.63 12.09 -13.72
N PRO A 113 -26.04 11.62 -12.61
CA PRO A 113 -25.62 10.23 -12.46
C PRO A 113 -26.73 9.24 -12.87
N ALA A 114 -26.39 8.27 -13.71
CA ALA A 114 -27.29 7.20 -14.12
C ALA A 114 -27.73 6.39 -12.89
N HIS A 115 -29.03 6.44 -12.60
CA HIS A 115 -29.55 5.94 -11.34
C HIS A 115 -30.89 5.22 -11.48
N TYR A 116 -31.16 4.32 -10.53
CA TYR A 116 -32.43 3.63 -10.38
C TYR A 116 -32.92 3.75 -8.95
N ARG A 117 -34.23 3.96 -8.78
CA ARG A 117 -34.84 4.21 -7.47
C ARG A 117 -35.49 2.93 -6.94
N PHE A 118 -35.03 2.45 -5.79
CA PHE A 118 -35.59 1.27 -5.14
C PHE A 118 -36.26 1.67 -3.83
N ASN A 119 -37.59 1.67 -3.85
CA ASN A 119 -38.41 1.92 -2.68
C ASN A 119 -39.01 0.62 -2.19
N ASN A 120 -38.38 0.05 -1.17
CA ASN A 120 -38.72 -1.26 -0.64
C ASN A 120 -39.63 -1.18 0.59
N SER A 121 -40.19 -0.01 0.91
CA SER A 121 -41.00 0.20 2.12
C SER A 121 -42.16 -0.81 2.22
N ALA A 122 -42.80 -1.16 1.10
CA ALA A 122 -43.86 -2.17 1.05
C ALA A 122 -43.42 -3.62 1.34
N LEU A 123 -42.10 -3.93 1.34
CA LEU A 123 -41.59 -5.25 1.72
C LEU A 123 -41.51 -5.44 3.24
N PHE A 124 -41.52 -4.34 4.01
CA PHE A 124 -41.30 -4.34 5.46
C PHE A 124 -42.56 -3.98 6.27
N VAL A 125 -43.69 -3.78 5.60
CA VAL A 125 -44.98 -3.52 6.24
C VAL A 125 -45.62 -4.87 6.58
N GLU A 126 -45.77 -5.19 7.87
CA GLU A 126 -46.79 -6.15 8.29
C GLU A 126 -48.12 -5.63 7.78
N ASN A 127 -48.98 -6.49 7.24
CA ASN A 127 -50.26 -6.08 6.63
C ASN A 127 -51.37 -6.04 7.70
N PRO A 128 -51.58 -4.97 8.51
CA PRO A 128 -52.86 -4.78 9.17
C PRO A 128 -53.84 -4.37 8.09
N SER A 129 -55.02 -4.94 8.14
CA SER A 129 -56.09 -4.91 7.14
C SER A 129 -56.72 -3.53 6.85
N SER A 130 -55.99 -2.42 6.96
CA SER A 130 -56.55 -1.07 6.97
C SER A 130 -55.88 0.01 6.09
N VAL A 131 -54.83 -0.28 5.30
CA VAL A 131 -54.22 0.73 4.40
C VAL A 131 -54.17 0.24 2.94
N VAL A 132 -55.34 -0.05 2.39
CA VAL A 132 -55.49 -0.51 0.99
C VAL A 132 -55.16 0.63 0.03
N GLY A 133 -53.99 0.60 -0.63
CA GLY A 133 -53.63 1.48 -1.75
C GLY A 133 -52.20 2.03 -1.75
N PHE A 134 -51.59 2.26 -0.58
CA PHE A 134 -50.20 2.73 -0.51
C PHE A 134 -49.19 1.63 -0.86
N ASP A 135 -49.43 0.41 -0.38
CA ASP A 135 -48.55 -0.72 -0.68
C ASP A 135 -48.54 -1.06 -2.17
N GLU A 136 -49.70 -1.02 -2.83
CA GLU A 136 -49.82 -1.23 -4.28
C GLU A 136 -49.02 -0.18 -5.07
N MET A 137 -49.07 1.09 -4.64
CA MET A 137 -48.29 2.17 -5.25
C MET A 137 -46.78 1.91 -5.12
N PHE A 138 -46.30 1.54 -3.93
CA PHE A 138 -44.89 1.20 -3.71
C PHE A 138 -44.46 -0.03 -4.51
N TRP A 139 -45.30 -1.06 -4.60
CA TRP A 139 -45.05 -2.25 -5.43
C TRP A 139 -44.97 -1.91 -6.92
N ASN A 140 -45.86 -1.07 -7.42
CA ASN A 140 -45.83 -0.62 -8.82
C ASN A 140 -44.58 0.22 -9.11
N MET A 141 -44.18 1.11 -8.20
CA MET A 141 -42.93 1.86 -8.30
C MET A 141 -41.71 0.92 -8.30
N GLY A 142 -41.64 -0.03 -7.37
CA GLY A 142 -40.55 -1.01 -7.30
C GLY A 142 -40.47 -1.86 -8.57
N ARG A 143 -41.61 -2.36 -9.09
CA ARG A 143 -41.67 -3.13 -10.34
C ARG A 143 -41.19 -2.33 -11.53
N ALA A 144 -41.63 -1.08 -11.67
CA ALA A 144 -41.22 -0.21 -12.77
C ALA A 144 -39.71 0.07 -12.73
N SER A 145 -39.15 0.32 -11.54
CA SER A 145 -37.72 0.51 -11.35
C SER A 145 -36.90 -0.74 -11.63
N MET A 146 -37.33 -1.91 -11.13
CA MET A 146 -36.71 -3.19 -11.44
C MET A 146 -36.71 -3.46 -12.94
N LYS A 147 -37.85 -3.28 -13.60
CA LYS A 147 -37.97 -3.46 -15.06
C LYS A 147 -36.97 -2.55 -15.79
N SER A 148 -36.96 -1.26 -15.47
CA SER A 148 -36.03 -0.29 -16.08
C SER A 148 -34.56 -0.68 -15.87
N PHE A 149 -34.19 -1.08 -14.65
CA PHE A 149 -32.84 -1.51 -14.32
C PHE A 149 -32.42 -2.76 -15.10
N PHE A 150 -33.27 -3.80 -15.14
CA PHE A 150 -32.94 -5.04 -15.83
C PHE A 150 -32.99 -4.92 -17.35
N ASP A 151 -33.90 -4.12 -17.90
CA ASP A 151 -33.92 -3.80 -19.33
C ASP A 151 -32.58 -3.13 -19.71
N ALA A 152 -32.12 -2.13 -18.95
CA ALA A 152 -30.82 -1.50 -19.17
C ALA A 152 -29.62 -2.42 -18.91
N LEU A 153 -29.68 -3.28 -17.89
CA LEU A 153 -28.62 -4.26 -17.60
C LEU A 153 -28.46 -5.24 -18.76
N SER A 154 -29.56 -5.66 -19.39
CA SER A 154 -29.54 -6.56 -20.55
C SER A 154 -28.91 -5.95 -21.80
N GLU A 155 -28.93 -4.62 -21.91
CA GLU A 155 -28.29 -3.86 -22.98
C GLU A 155 -26.85 -3.43 -22.63
N THR A 156 -26.42 -3.60 -21.38
CA THR A 156 -25.10 -3.15 -20.93
C THR A 156 -24.02 -4.11 -21.40
N GLU A 157 -23.02 -3.58 -22.11
CA GLU A 157 -21.86 -4.37 -22.54
C GLU A 157 -21.05 -4.85 -21.32
N PRO A 158 -20.81 -6.18 -21.18
CA PRO A 158 -20.02 -6.71 -20.08
C PRO A 158 -18.55 -6.29 -20.20
N LYS A 159 -17.93 -5.99 -19.05
CA LYS A 159 -16.50 -5.72 -18.96
C LYS A 159 -15.73 -6.92 -18.47
N ILE A 160 -14.72 -7.31 -19.27
CA ILE A 160 -13.70 -8.27 -18.87
C ILE A 160 -12.69 -7.52 -18.00
N LEU A 161 -12.46 -7.99 -16.78
CA LEU A 161 -11.69 -7.27 -15.75
C LEU A 161 -10.17 -7.30 -15.96
N ASN A 162 -9.67 -7.35 -17.19
CA ASN A 162 -8.23 -7.36 -17.48
C ASN A 162 -7.52 -6.12 -16.95
N LEU A 163 -8.09 -4.92 -17.19
CA LEU A 163 -7.50 -3.67 -16.73
C LEU A 163 -7.58 -3.54 -15.20
N THR A 164 -8.69 -3.94 -14.60
CA THR A 164 -8.86 -4.05 -13.14
C THR A 164 -7.82 -4.99 -12.51
N LYS A 165 -7.56 -6.16 -13.10
CA LYS A 165 -6.51 -7.08 -12.64
C LYS A 165 -5.11 -6.46 -12.75
N GLU A 166 -4.86 -5.68 -13.80
CA GLU A 166 -3.61 -4.94 -13.95
C GLU A 166 -3.49 -3.87 -12.84
N VAL A 167 -4.53 -3.08 -12.59
CA VAL A 167 -4.59 -2.11 -11.47
C VAL A 167 -4.21 -2.78 -10.16
N LEU A 168 -4.83 -3.91 -9.83
CA LEU A 168 -4.57 -4.65 -8.60
C LEU A 168 -3.12 -5.11 -8.50
N ARG A 169 -2.53 -5.60 -9.60
CA ARG A 169 -1.12 -6.01 -9.64
C ARG A 169 -0.17 -4.82 -9.40
N GLU A 170 -0.43 -3.68 -10.04
CA GLU A 170 0.38 -2.47 -9.86
C GLU A 170 0.27 -1.92 -8.43
N ILE A 171 -0.92 -1.99 -7.81
CA ILE A 171 -1.11 -1.64 -6.38
C ILE A 171 -0.27 -2.54 -5.49
N THR A 172 -0.36 -3.88 -5.65
CA THR A 172 0.44 -4.82 -4.84
C THR A 172 1.94 -4.59 -5.02
N GLN A 173 2.38 -4.33 -6.25
CA GLN A 173 3.79 -4.01 -6.53
C GLN A 173 4.22 -2.70 -5.86
N LEU A 174 3.36 -1.68 -5.85
CA LEU A 174 3.63 -0.40 -5.18
C LEU A 174 3.73 -0.59 -3.66
N GLU A 175 2.80 -1.34 -3.05
CA GLU A 175 2.83 -1.68 -1.62
C GLU A 175 4.15 -2.37 -1.22
N GLU A 176 4.55 -3.41 -1.96
CA GLU A 176 5.83 -4.10 -1.75
C GLU A 176 7.05 -3.17 -1.93
N THR A 177 6.98 -2.25 -2.90
CA THR A 177 8.05 -1.28 -3.18
C THR A 177 8.19 -0.26 -2.05
N VAL A 178 7.06 0.22 -1.50
CA VAL A 178 7.02 1.14 -0.35
C VAL A 178 7.59 0.48 0.90
N GLU A 179 7.19 -0.75 1.22
CA GLU A 179 7.77 -1.50 2.35
C GLU A 179 9.30 -1.65 2.22
N ASN A 180 9.77 -1.95 1.00
CA ASN A 180 11.18 -2.07 0.70
C ASN A 180 11.93 -0.74 0.81
N LEU A 181 11.30 0.37 0.40
CA LEU A 181 11.83 1.73 0.53
C LEU A 181 11.99 2.12 2.01
N GLN A 182 10.96 1.89 2.83
CA GLN A 182 11.00 2.14 4.28
C GLN A 182 12.18 1.39 4.95
N ARG A 183 12.36 0.11 4.60
CA ARG A 183 13.49 -0.70 5.10
C ARG A 183 14.85 -0.10 4.72
N ILE A 184 15.03 0.33 3.47
CA ILE A 184 16.32 0.88 2.99
C ILE A 184 16.59 2.26 3.58
N ILE A 185 15.56 3.10 3.73
CA ILE A 185 15.71 4.39 4.40
C ILE A 185 16.20 4.17 5.84
N LYS A 186 15.59 3.23 6.57
CA LYS A 186 16.03 2.86 7.91
C LYS A 186 17.50 2.39 7.93
N GLU A 187 17.86 1.47 7.03
CA GLU A 187 19.24 0.98 6.89
C GLU A 187 20.23 2.13 6.60
N LYS A 188 19.86 3.06 5.72
CA LYS A 188 20.68 4.21 5.35
C LYS A 188 20.86 5.18 6.51
N LEU A 189 19.80 5.45 7.28
CA LEU A 189 19.87 6.31 8.47
C LEU A 189 20.77 5.69 9.55
N GLU A 190 20.62 4.39 9.82
CA GLU A 190 21.50 3.67 10.75
C GLU A 190 22.96 3.65 10.28
N GLN A 191 23.20 3.52 8.98
CA GLN A 191 24.55 3.57 8.41
C GLN A 191 25.13 4.99 8.48
N GLN A 192 24.31 6.03 8.30
CA GLN A 192 24.72 7.42 8.42
C GLN A 192 25.18 7.76 9.83
N ASP A 193 24.43 7.32 10.84
CA ASP A 193 24.79 7.51 12.25
C ASP A 193 26.13 6.84 12.58
N LYS A 194 26.36 5.61 12.11
CA LYS A 194 27.65 4.91 12.26
C LYS A 194 28.80 5.64 11.59
N ILE A 195 28.59 6.20 10.40
CA ILE A 195 29.63 6.97 9.70
C ILE A 195 29.97 8.24 10.49
N LEU A 196 28.99 8.95 11.03
CA LEU A 196 29.22 10.15 11.85
C LEU A 196 30.00 9.80 13.12
N GLN A 197 29.63 8.72 13.82
CA GLN A 197 30.36 8.24 14.99
C GLN A 197 31.82 7.86 14.65
N LEU A 198 32.03 7.16 13.53
CA LEU A 198 33.36 6.81 13.04
C LEU A 198 34.18 8.06 12.71
N GLN A 199 33.59 9.05 12.04
CA GLN A 199 34.26 10.31 11.73
C GLN A 199 34.70 11.05 13.00
N GLU A 200 33.86 11.08 14.03
CA GLU A 200 34.21 11.71 15.31
C GLU A 200 35.38 10.98 15.99
N GLN A 201 35.39 9.64 15.96
CA GLN A 201 36.50 8.87 16.54
C GLN A 201 37.78 8.99 15.72
N ILE A 202 37.71 8.96 14.40
CA ILE A 202 38.88 9.22 13.51
C ILE A 202 39.48 10.59 13.81
N LYS A 203 38.65 11.62 14.02
CA LYS A 203 39.12 12.97 14.36
C LYS A 203 39.76 13.05 15.75
N LYS A 204 39.23 12.32 16.74
CA LYS A 204 39.84 12.25 18.08
C LYS A 204 41.22 11.61 18.07
N HIS A 205 41.47 10.71 17.13
CA HIS A 205 42.70 9.94 17.00
C HIS A 205 43.61 10.39 15.84
N GLU A 206 43.40 11.60 15.31
CA GLU A 206 44.08 12.13 14.12
C GLU A 206 45.62 12.08 14.23
N ALA A 207 46.18 12.54 15.35
CA ALA A 207 47.62 12.52 15.58
C ALA A 207 48.22 11.10 15.64
N GLU A 208 47.46 10.13 16.16
CA GLU A 208 47.91 8.74 16.26
C GLU A 208 47.83 8.02 14.90
N ILE A 209 46.87 8.40 14.06
CA ILE A 209 46.75 7.95 12.65
C ILE A 209 47.94 8.47 11.84
N GLU A 210 48.24 9.77 11.94
CA GLU A 210 49.32 10.41 11.17
C GLU A 210 50.71 9.90 11.58
N THR A 211 50.89 9.55 12.85
CA THR A 211 52.15 8.98 13.36
C THR A 211 52.23 7.46 13.24
N ASN A 212 51.19 6.82 12.67
CA ASN A 212 51.06 5.37 12.49
C ASN A 212 51.32 4.57 13.78
N THR A 213 50.92 5.14 14.91
CA THR A 213 50.93 4.48 16.22
C THR A 213 49.68 3.62 16.39
N ASP A 214 49.80 2.48 17.05
CA ASP A 214 48.66 1.61 17.33
C ASP A 214 47.70 2.28 18.33
N PHE A 215 46.43 2.37 17.96
CA PHE A 215 45.36 2.78 18.86
C PHE A 215 44.08 1.97 18.59
N GLU A 216 43.21 1.92 19.59
CA GLU A 216 41.97 1.14 19.56
C GLU A 216 40.77 2.08 19.42
N ILE A 217 39.95 1.83 18.40
CA ILE A 217 38.70 2.55 18.13
C ILE A 217 37.56 1.66 18.60
N THR A 218 36.64 2.21 19.38
CA THR A 218 35.47 1.44 19.82
C THR A 218 34.30 1.72 18.90
N ILE A 219 33.95 0.73 18.07
CA ILE A 219 32.86 0.86 17.11
C ILE A 219 31.72 -0.09 17.48
N LYS A 220 30.50 0.43 17.41
CA LYS A 220 29.31 -0.41 17.52
C LYS A 220 29.03 -1.04 16.16
N VAL A 221 29.32 -2.33 16.04
CA VAL A 221 29.05 -3.10 14.82
C VAL A 221 27.89 -4.03 15.05
N ILE A 222 27.06 -4.16 14.01
CA ILE A 222 26.00 -5.15 14.00
C ILE A 222 26.62 -6.46 13.51
N ARG A 223 26.64 -7.46 14.37
CA ARG A 223 27.07 -8.81 14.01
C ARG A 223 25.86 -9.73 13.88
N PRO A 224 25.87 -10.63 12.88
CA PRO A 224 24.90 -11.71 12.84
C PRO A 224 25.22 -12.67 14.01
N VAL A 225 24.28 -12.81 14.92
CA VAL A 225 24.31 -13.73 16.06
C VAL A 225 23.34 -14.86 15.78
N GLN A 226 23.76 -16.08 16.08
CA GLN A 226 22.91 -17.26 15.93
C GLN A 226 22.01 -17.38 17.17
N THR A 227 20.72 -17.15 16.98
CA THR A 227 19.71 -17.36 18.02
C THR A 227 19.06 -18.72 17.79
N SER A 228 19.17 -19.61 18.78
CA SER A 228 18.62 -20.96 18.70
C SER A 228 17.11 -20.93 18.48
N ILE A 229 16.62 -21.76 17.56
CA ILE A 229 15.18 -22.01 17.38
C ILE A 229 14.77 -23.40 17.91
N ALA A 230 15.68 -24.09 18.61
CA ALA A 230 15.41 -25.40 19.20
C ALA A 230 14.23 -25.31 20.18
N GLY A 231 13.31 -26.26 20.11
CA GLY A 231 12.12 -26.32 20.97
C GLY A 231 10.92 -25.49 20.49
N THR A 232 11.07 -24.69 19.41
CA THR A 232 9.95 -23.90 18.85
C THR A 232 9.01 -24.72 17.94
N GLY A 233 9.46 -25.87 17.45
CA GLY A 233 8.72 -26.68 16.46
C GLY A 233 8.69 -26.10 15.04
N ASN A 234 9.35 -24.97 14.80
CA ASN A 234 9.35 -24.27 13.51
C ASN A 234 10.60 -24.60 12.68
N PHE A 235 10.45 -24.62 11.35
CA PHE A 235 11.58 -24.70 10.42
C PHE A 235 12.02 -23.30 9.98
N ILE A 236 13.14 -23.21 9.25
CA ILE A 236 13.76 -21.95 8.86
C ILE A 236 14.49 -22.09 7.53
N THR A 237 14.61 -21.03 6.75
CA THR A 237 15.48 -21.02 5.58
C THR A 237 16.54 -19.95 5.74
N ASN A 238 17.78 -20.36 5.98
CA ASN A 238 18.93 -19.47 6.07
C ASN A 238 19.77 -19.58 4.79
N CYS A 239 20.34 -18.45 4.36
CA CYS A 239 21.36 -18.44 3.31
C CYS A 239 22.74 -18.68 3.94
N SER A 240 23.46 -19.70 3.49
CA SER A 240 24.81 -20.04 3.97
C SER A 240 25.85 -19.00 3.54
N ARG A 241 25.63 -18.32 2.41
CA ARG A 241 26.54 -17.27 1.90
C ARG A 241 26.33 -15.93 2.58
N CYS A 242 25.08 -15.52 2.76
CA CYS A 242 24.76 -14.18 3.26
C CYS A 242 24.66 -14.09 4.78
N HIS A 243 24.69 -15.21 5.51
CA HIS A 243 24.43 -15.26 6.95
C HIS A 243 23.13 -14.51 7.30
N HIS A 244 22.05 -14.85 6.57
CA HIS A 244 20.77 -14.15 6.63
C HIS A 244 19.63 -15.16 6.73
N THR A 245 18.68 -14.90 7.63
CA THR A 245 17.43 -15.67 7.72
C THR A 245 16.44 -15.16 6.69
N CYS A 246 16.19 -15.96 5.67
CA CYS A 246 15.37 -15.59 4.52
C CYS A 246 13.89 -15.88 4.75
N HIS A 247 13.58 -16.89 5.58
CA HIS A 247 12.21 -17.30 5.89
C HIS A 247 12.13 -17.96 7.27
N TYR A 248 11.39 -17.36 8.20
CA TYR A 248 11.07 -17.91 9.51
C TYR A 248 9.76 -17.28 10.03
N PRO A 249 8.83 -18.06 10.63
CA PRO A 249 8.82 -19.51 10.71
C PRO A 249 8.47 -20.14 9.35
N CYS A 250 9.12 -21.26 9.01
CA CYS A 250 8.84 -22.03 7.80
C CYS A 250 8.11 -23.32 8.16
N SER A 251 7.15 -23.73 7.32
CA SER A 251 6.41 -24.98 7.46
C SER A 251 7.14 -26.19 6.86
N GLY A 252 8.11 -25.95 5.96
CA GLY A 252 8.83 -27.00 5.22
C GLY A 252 10.23 -27.30 5.77
N GLY A 253 10.40 -28.48 6.37
CA GLY A 253 11.67 -28.95 6.94
C GLY A 253 12.63 -29.66 5.98
N ASN A 254 12.34 -29.67 4.68
CA ASN A 254 13.17 -30.35 3.67
C ASN A 254 14.12 -29.37 2.98
N ASP A 255 15.42 -29.69 2.96
CA ASP A 255 16.44 -28.94 2.24
C ASP A 255 16.48 -29.26 0.74
N SER A 256 16.04 -30.47 0.37
CA SER A 256 16.12 -30.98 -1.00
C SER A 256 15.23 -30.23 -1.99
N ASP A 257 14.18 -29.55 -1.49
CA ASP A 257 13.17 -28.88 -2.29
C ASP A 257 13.09 -27.38 -1.96
N LYS A 258 14.23 -26.77 -1.60
CA LYS A 258 14.27 -25.34 -1.26
C LYS A 258 13.95 -24.45 -2.46
N LYS A 259 14.02 -24.95 -3.69
CA LYS A 259 13.53 -24.25 -4.90
C LYS A 259 12.03 -23.93 -4.82
N GLY A 260 11.23 -24.80 -4.17
CA GLY A 260 9.80 -24.58 -3.93
C GLY A 260 9.49 -23.71 -2.71
N CYS A 261 10.49 -23.17 -2.02
CA CYS A 261 10.26 -22.29 -0.88
C CYS A 261 9.60 -20.98 -1.35
N SER A 262 8.65 -20.45 -0.57
CA SER A 262 7.90 -19.22 -0.87
C SER A 262 8.78 -17.98 -1.11
N VAL A 263 10.04 -18.02 -0.68
CA VAL A 263 11.01 -16.94 -0.87
C VAL A 263 11.91 -17.13 -2.09
N MET A 264 11.69 -18.17 -2.91
CA MET A 264 12.38 -18.37 -4.18
C MET A 264 11.47 -17.94 -5.33
N ASN A 265 12.03 -17.26 -6.31
CA ASN A 265 11.32 -16.94 -7.55
C ASN A 265 11.28 -18.15 -8.50
N SER A 266 10.61 -18.00 -9.65
CA SER A 266 10.51 -19.03 -10.70
C SER A 266 11.86 -19.56 -11.20
N ASP A 267 12.90 -18.72 -11.15
CA ASP A 267 14.25 -19.06 -11.59
C ASP A 267 15.05 -19.80 -10.50
N GLY A 268 14.49 -19.93 -9.29
CA GLY A 268 15.14 -20.57 -8.15
C GLY A 268 16.12 -19.67 -7.40
N ASN A 269 16.00 -18.35 -7.52
CA ASN A 269 16.79 -17.38 -6.76
C ASN A 269 15.99 -16.82 -5.59
N CYS A 270 16.66 -16.61 -4.46
CA CYS A 270 16.01 -16.08 -3.28
C CYS A 270 15.68 -14.59 -3.45
N THR A 271 14.44 -14.20 -3.14
CA THR A 271 13.98 -12.81 -3.19
C THR A 271 14.28 -12.05 -1.89
N LYS A 272 14.62 -12.74 -0.80
CA LYS A 272 14.84 -12.13 0.52
C LYS A 272 16.31 -11.87 0.85
N CYS A 273 17.23 -12.78 0.53
CA CYS A 273 18.63 -12.57 0.91
C CYS A 273 19.30 -11.44 0.08
N PRO A 274 20.27 -10.71 0.66
CA PRO A 274 20.92 -9.58 -0.02
C PRO A 274 21.60 -9.95 -1.34
N GLY A 275 22.17 -11.15 -1.41
CA GLY A 275 22.88 -11.64 -2.59
C GLY A 275 21.98 -12.27 -3.66
N LYS A 276 20.66 -12.34 -3.45
CA LYS A 276 19.71 -13.06 -4.31
C LYS A 276 20.20 -14.46 -4.70
N CYS A 277 20.83 -15.14 -3.74
CA CYS A 277 21.54 -16.39 -3.97
C CYS A 277 20.58 -17.48 -4.46
N ILE A 278 21.13 -18.43 -5.22
CA ILE A 278 20.38 -19.59 -5.72
C ILE A 278 19.87 -20.43 -4.54
N TRP A 279 18.74 -21.09 -4.74
CA TRP A 279 18.06 -21.89 -3.72
C TRP A 279 18.96 -22.94 -3.06
N SER A 280 19.97 -23.47 -3.77
CA SER A 280 20.90 -24.47 -3.25
C SER A 280 21.86 -23.94 -2.19
N ASP A 281 22.01 -22.62 -2.05
CA ASP A 281 22.77 -21.99 -0.96
C ASP A 281 21.91 -21.83 0.32
N HIS A 282 20.70 -22.38 0.37
CA HIS A 282 19.77 -22.18 1.47
C HIS A 282 19.41 -23.48 2.19
N HIS A 283 19.42 -23.44 3.52
CA HIS A 283 19.30 -24.62 4.37
C HIS A 283 18.41 -24.38 5.58
N ASN A 284 17.76 -25.46 6.04
CA ASN A 284 17.18 -25.54 7.37
C ASN A 284 18.29 -25.69 8.39
N GLN A 285 18.35 -24.77 9.34
CA GLN A 285 19.34 -24.79 10.42
C GLN A 285 18.63 -24.70 11.77
N LYS A 286 19.33 -25.02 12.86
CA LYS A 286 18.77 -25.01 14.21
C LYS A 286 18.80 -23.62 14.87
N TYR A 287 19.08 -22.59 14.08
CA TYR A 287 19.21 -21.21 14.54
C TYR A 287 18.71 -20.24 13.47
N ARG A 288 18.29 -19.07 13.91
CA ARG A 288 18.06 -17.89 13.07
C ARG A 288 19.18 -16.88 13.26
N TRP A 289 19.44 -16.10 12.22
CA TRP A 289 20.34 -14.96 12.30
C TRP A 289 19.57 -13.78 12.86
N GLU A 290 19.98 -13.34 14.03
CA GLU A 290 19.61 -12.05 14.59
C GLU A 290 20.78 -11.09 14.46
N TYR A 291 20.48 -9.80 14.42
CA TYR A 291 21.48 -8.77 14.22
C TYR A 291 21.56 -7.95 15.49
N ASN A 292 22.54 -8.27 16.33
CA ASN A 292 22.73 -7.59 17.61
C ASN A 292 23.82 -6.53 17.47
N GLU A 293 23.58 -5.39 18.11
CA GLU A 293 24.60 -4.37 18.28
C GLU A 293 25.63 -4.86 19.28
N VAL A 294 26.85 -5.08 18.82
CA VAL A 294 27.99 -5.47 19.66
C VAL A 294 29.00 -4.34 19.64
N THR A 295 29.39 -3.88 20.82
CA THR A 295 30.52 -2.96 20.98
C THR A 295 31.80 -3.75 20.76
N GLU A 296 32.42 -3.60 19.59
CA GLU A 296 33.73 -4.18 19.30
C GLU A 296 34.80 -3.10 19.44
N MET A 297 35.87 -3.43 20.15
CA MET A 297 37.12 -2.69 20.04
C MET A 297 37.80 -3.16 18.76
N THR A 298 37.99 -2.23 17.83
CA THR A 298 38.65 -2.48 16.55
C THR A 298 39.97 -1.72 16.51
N THR A 299 40.97 -2.30 15.84
CA THR A 299 42.27 -1.67 15.66
C THR A 299 42.32 -0.91 14.34
N VAL A 300 43.26 0.03 14.22
CA VAL A 300 43.55 0.70 12.94
C VAL A 300 43.86 -0.33 11.85
N ASP A 301 44.51 -1.44 12.19
CA ASP A 301 44.81 -2.51 11.25
C ASP A 301 43.56 -3.17 10.65
N TRP A 302 42.49 -3.32 11.42
CA TRP A 302 41.19 -3.78 10.89
C TRP A 302 40.57 -2.75 9.92
N LEU A 303 40.73 -1.44 10.20
CA LEU A 303 40.35 -0.39 9.26
C LEU A 303 41.23 -0.42 8.00
N LYS A 304 42.55 -0.59 8.14
CA LYS A 304 43.50 -0.73 7.03
C LYS A 304 43.13 -1.92 6.13
N GLU A 305 42.95 -3.11 6.69
CA GLU A 305 42.68 -4.34 5.94
C GLU A 305 41.34 -4.30 5.18
N ARG A 306 40.32 -3.64 5.74
CA ARG A 306 38.96 -3.58 5.17
C ARG A 306 38.74 -2.43 4.19
N TYR A 307 39.60 -1.41 4.22
CA TYR A 307 39.41 -0.16 3.47
C TYR A 307 40.57 0.17 2.51
N GLN A 308 41.76 -0.41 2.67
CA GLN A 308 42.97 -0.08 1.88
C GLN A 308 43.17 -0.92 0.62
N GLN A 309 42.10 -1.49 0.02
CA GLN A 309 42.23 -2.13 -1.30
C GLN A 309 42.49 -1.05 -2.38
N GLY A 310 43.76 -0.68 -2.57
CA GLY A 310 44.22 0.01 -3.78
C GLY A 310 45.03 1.30 -3.65
N THR A 311 45.57 1.68 -2.49
CA THR A 311 46.47 2.87 -2.39
C THR A 311 47.85 2.49 -1.82
N GLU A 312 48.92 2.89 -2.52
CA GLU A 312 50.32 2.65 -2.13
C GLU A 312 50.79 3.57 -0.97
N GLU A 313 50.05 4.64 -0.68
CA GLU A 313 50.29 5.55 0.44
C GLU A 313 49.48 5.10 1.68
N GLY A 314 50.06 5.26 2.87
CA GLY A 314 49.50 4.83 4.16
C GLY A 314 48.13 5.46 4.49
N PRO A 315 47.44 5.02 5.56
CA PRO A 315 46.11 5.50 5.87
C PRO A 315 46.14 6.97 6.31
N THR A 316 45.56 7.87 5.50
CA THR A 316 45.23 9.23 5.95
C THR A 316 43.81 9.26 6.50
N THR A 317 43.56 10.20 7.42
CA THR A 317 42.22 10.54 7.91
C THR A 317 41.28 10.85 6.76
N GLU A 318 41.73 11.58 5.72
CA GLU A 318 40.90 11.85 4.53
C GLU A 318 40.57 10.57 3.73
N GLY A 319 41.52 9.65 3.56
CA GLY A 319 41.32 8.41 2.79
C GLY A 319 40.23 7.53 3.39
N LEU A 320 40.23 7.36 4.72
CA LEU A 320 39.22 6.58 5.43
C LEU A 320 37.82 7.22 5.32
N VAL A 321 37.74 8.55 5.41
CA VAL A 321 36.48 9.30 5.23
C VAL A 321 35.91 9.11 3.82
N VAL A 322 36.75 9.19 2.79
CA VAL A 322 36.34 9.00 1.38
C VAL A 322 35.74 7.61 1.15
N ILE A 323 36.30 6.57 1.77
CA ILE A 323 35.83 5.20 1.55
C ILE A 323 34.50 4.94 2.29
N LEU A 324 34.32 5.53 3.49
CA LEU A 324 33.03 5.52 4.20
C LEU A 324 31.94 6.22 3.37
N GLN A 325 32.27 7.34 2.72
CA GLN A 325 31.38 8.05 1.80
C GLN A 325 31.04 7.21 0.56
N LYS A 326 31.98 6.47 -0.04
CA LYS A 326 31.71 5.56 -1.17
C LYS A 326 30.68 4.47 -0.82
N LYS A 327 30.76 3.88 0.39
CA LYS A 327 29.76 2.90 0.85
C LYS A 327 28.38 3.52 1.08
N TYR A 328 28.31 4.79 1.51
CA TYR A 328 27.06 5.54 1.61
C TYR A 328 26.46 5.84 0.22
N GLN A 329 27.30 6.15 -0.78
CA GLN A 329 26.87 6.39 -2.16
C GLN A 329 26.29 5.14 -2.84
N LEU A 330 26.85 3.95 -2.59
CA LEU A 330 26.30 2.67 -3.08
C LEU A 330 24.91 2.35 -2.51
N ALA A 331 24.62 2.73 -1.26
CA ALA A 331 23.26 2.64 -0.71
C ALA A 331 22.31 3.67 -1.39
N GLY A 332 22.84 4.83 -1.79
CA GLY A 332 22.13 5.85 -2.56
C GLY A 332 21.64 5.34 -3.92
N SER A 333 22.46 4.62 -4.68
CA SER A 333 22.05 4.10 -6.00
C SER A 333 20.93 3.05 -5.91
N ARG A 334 20.93 2.21 -4.85
CA ARG A 334 19.85 1.25 -4.59
C ARG A 334 18.53 1.96 -4.27
N LEU A 335 18.58 3.06 -3.50
CA LEU A 335 17.41 3.88 -3.19
C LEU A 335 16.84 4.53 -4.45
N SER A 336 17.70 5.10 -5.31
CA SER A 336 17.27 5.71 -6.58
C SER A 336 16.52 4.72 -7.48
N ARG A 337 17.00 3.48 -7.61
CA ARG A 337 16.30 2.44 -8.39
C ARG A 337 14.89 2.15 -7.87
N ILE A 338 14.72 2.08 -6.55
CA ILE A 338 13.41 1.78 -5.93
C ILE A 338 12.45 2.96 -6.07
N ILE A 339 12.96 4.18 -5.96
CA ILE A 339 12.16 5.39 -6.25
C ILE A 339 11.69 5.37 -7.71
N GLN A 340 12.54 4.96 -8.66
CA GLN A 340 12.15 4.82 -10.06
C GLN A 340 11.07 3.75 -10.25
N GLU A 341 11.18 2.60 -9.57
CA GLU A 341 10.16 1.54 -9.57
C GLU A 341 8.82 2.03 -9.02
N ALA A 342 8.83 2.73 -7.88
CA ALA A 342 7.63 3.32 -7.29
C ALA A 342 7.00 4.39 -8.20
N THR A 343 7.82 5.24 -8.80
CA THR A 343 7.37 6.29 -9.73
C THR A 343 6.73 5.67 -10.97
N ALA A 344 7.32 4.62 -11.52
CA ALA A 344 6.75 3.90 -12.66
C ALA A 344 5.39 3.28 -12.32
N ALA A 345 5.25 2.64 -11.15
CA ALA A 345 3.99 2.06 -10.69
C ALA A 345 2.91 3.13 -10.47
N VAL A 346 3.26 4.25 -9.83
CA VAL A 346 2.34 5.39 -9.62
C VAL A 346 1.87 5.98 -10.96
N ASN A 347 2.81 6.21 -11.89
CA ASN A 347 2.46 6.70 -13.22
C ASN A 347 1.54 5.72 -13.95
N ARG A 348 1.85 4.42 -13.88
CA ARG A 348 1.02 3.39 -14.51
C ARG A 348 -0.38 3.38 -13.92
N LEU A 349 -0.52 3.42 -12.59
CA LEU A 349 -1.81 3.54 -11.91
C LEU A 349 -2.57 4.80 -12.35
N GLY A 350 -1.86 5.92 -12.51
CA GLY A 350 -2.38 7.15 -13.12
C GLY A 350 -3.04 6.96 -14.48
N GLU A 351 -2.50 6.06 -15.31
CA GLU A 351 -2.99 5.79 -16.65
C GLU A 351 -4.18 4.81 -16.71
N ILE A 352 -4.22 3.83 -15.79
CA ILE A 352 -5.12 2.67 -15.90
C ILE A 352 -6.25 2.64 -14.88
N ALA A 353 -6.04 3.18 -13.68
CA ALA A 353 -7.03 3.11 -12.60
C ALA A 353 -8.15 4.13 -12.82
N LEU A 354 -9.37 3.76 -12.43
CA LEU A 354 -10.55 4.61 -12.51
C LEU A 354 -10.44 5.82 -11.59
N ARG A 355 -9.88 5.61 -10.40
CA ARG A 355 -9.42 6.64 -9.48
C ARG A 355 -7.98 6.28 -9.11
N PRO A 356 -6.96 6.98 -9.67
CA PRO A 356 -5.55 6.62 -9.50
C PRO A 356 -5.01 6.89 -8.11
N ASN A 357 -5.87 7.16 -7.13
CA ASN A 357 -5.48 7.43 -5.77
C ASN A 357 -5.75 6.21 -4.88
N PRO A 358 -4.83 5.23 -4.79
CA PRO A 358 -4.92 4.14 -3.83
C PRO A 358 -4.58 4.57 -2.39
N LEU A 359 -4.12 5.82 -2.19
CA LEU A 359 -3.60 6.32 -0.92
C LEU A 359 -4.04 7.78 -0.75
N SER A 360 -5.14 8.08 -0.06
CA SER A 360 -5.28 9.42 0.52
C SER A 360 -4.15 9.58 1.56
N PRO A 361 -3.18 10.49 1.35
CA PRO A 361 -2.03 10.62 2.26
C PRO A 361 -2.40 10.90 3.74
N PRO A 362 -3.50 11.61 4.08
CA PRO A 362 -3.84 11.86 5.47
C PRO A 362 -4.24 10.60 6.26
N ASP A 363 -4.94 9.66 5.64
CA ASP A 363 -5.58 8.53 6.35
C ASP A 363 -4.62 7.35 6.58
N TYR A 364 -3.65 7.15 5.67
CA TYR A 364 -2.60 6.13 5.83
C TYR A 364 -1.60 6.52 6.93
N ILE A 365 -1.24 7.80 7.01
CA ILE A 365 -0.41 8.32 8.12
C ILE A 365 -1.17 8.19 9.44
N ASP A 366 -2.48 8.46 9.46
CA ASP A 366 -3.32 8.25 10.65
C ASP A 366 -3.39 6.77 11.08
N MET A 367 -3.50 5.85 10.12
CA MET A 367 -3.41 4.42 10.39
C MET A 367 -2.05 3.99 10.94
N MET A 368 -0.93 4.53 10.40
CA MET A 368 0.41 4.25 10.92
C MET A 368 0.62 4.83 12.31
N ILE A 369 0.09 6.04 12.57
CA ILE A 369 0.09 6.68 13.89
C ILE A 369 -0.66 5.81 14.91
N GLU A 370 -1.86 5.31 14.57
CA GLU A 370 -2.63 4.45 15.46
C GLU A 370 -2.01 3.06 15.65
N SER A 371 -1.40 2.51 14.61
CA SER A 371 -0.63 1.27 14.72
C SER A 371 0.57 1.41 15.67
N GLU A 372 1.34 2.49 15.59
CA GLU A 372 2.45 2.77 16.50
C GLU A 372 1.97 3.04 17.95
N LYS A 373 0.85 3.78 18.11
CA LYS A 373 0.21 4.04 19.41
C LYS A 373 -0.29 2.77 20.09
N SER A 374 -0.79 1.80 19.32
CA SER A 374 -1.33 0.53 19.83
C SER A 374 -0.23 -0.50 20.17
N GLN A 375 0.81 -0.62 19.35
CA GLN A 375 1.87 -1.63 19.53
C GLN A 375 2.92 -1.23 20.59
N ARG A 376 3.18 0.07 20.79
CA ARG A 376 4.08 0.62 21.81
C ARG A 376 5.50 0.05 21.88
N ASN A 377 6.01 -0.43 20.74
CA ASN A 377 7.40 -0.90 20.64
C ASN A 377 8.41 0.20 21.04
N PRO A 378 9.61 -0.14 21.58
CA PRO A 378 10.61 0.86 21.93
C PRO A 378 10.83 1.90 20.82
N GLY A 379 10.85 3.19 21.18
CA GLY A 379 10.95 4.31 20.23
C GLY A 379 9.65 4.73 19.52
N TRP A 380 8.49 4.12 19.81
CA TRP A 380 7.21 4.44 19.13
C TRP A 380 6.82 5.92 19.21
N ARG A 381 7.12 6.60 20.31
CA ARG A 381 6.80 8.04 20.48
C ARG A 381 7.54 8.93 19.49
N GLN A 382 8.78 8.60 19.15
CA GLN A 382 9.56 9.34 18.15
C GLN A 382 9.05 9.06 16.73
N ARG A 383 8.63 7.81 16.45
CA ARG A 383 8.01 7.45 15.17
C ARG A 383 6.65 8.11 14.95
N VAL A 384 5.78 8.12 15.97
CA VAL A 384 4.50 8.85 15.94
C VAL A 384 4.74 10.34 15.70
N LYS A 385 5.69 10.94 16.41
CA LYS A 385 6.01 12.36 16.23
C LYS A 385 6.46 12.68 14.81
N GLY A 386 7.36 11.87 14.23
CA GLY A 386 7.79 12.06 12.84
C GLY A 386 6.68 11.85 11.81
N LEU A 387 5.76 10.91 12.07
CA LEU A 387 4.57 10.70 11.23
C LEU A 387 3.59 11.89 11.33
N GLU A 388 3.37 12.43 12.52
CA GLU A 388 2.54 13.63 12.73
C GLU A 388 3.15 14.88 12.07
N GLU A 389 4.48 15.04 12.10
CA GLU A 389 5.21 16.11 11.41
C GLU A 389 5.08 15.99 9.88
N GLN A 390 5.27 14.79 9.32
CA GLN A 390 5.09 14.53 7.88
C GLN A 390 3.64 14.78 7.43
N LYS A 391 2.65 14.47 8.28
CA LYS A 391 1.22 14.76 8.00
C LYS A 391 0.92 16.26 7.89
N GLU A 392 1.65 17.10 8.61
CA GLU A 392 1.51 18.55 8.50
C GLU A 392 2.21 19.10 7.25
N GLU A 393 3.40 18.59 6.92
CA GLU A 393 4.12 18.95 5.69
C GLU A 393 3.32 18.60 4.43
N ASP A 394 2.75 17.40 4.34
CA ASP A 394 1.93 16.97 3.20
C ASP A 394 0.65 17.81 3.05
N ARG A 395 0.05 18.24 4.17
CA ARG A 395 -1.11 19.16 4.14
C ARG A 395 -0.75 20.54 3.62
N TRP A 396 0.42 21.04 4.01
CA TRP A 396 0.93 22.33 3.57
C TRP A 396 1.29 22.34 2.08
N LEU A 397 2.01 21.31 1.61
CA LEU A 397 2.33 21.13 0.19
C LEU A 397 1.09 21.05 -0.70
N LYS A 398 0.03 20.37 -0.22
CA LYS A 398 -1.22 20.26 -0.96
C LYS A 398 -1.95 21.59 -1.08
N SER A 399 -2.01 22.41 -0.02
CA SER A 399 -2.63 23.73 -0.10
C SER A 399 -1.84 24.68 -1.00
N ASP A 400 -0.50 24.61 -0.98
CA ASP A 400 0.36 25.45 -1.80
C ASP A 400 0.23 25.11 -3.31
N LEU A 401 0.09 23.81 -3.65
CA LEU A 401 -0.22 23.39 -5.02
C LEU A 401 -1.62 23.81 -5.48
N GLU A 402 -2.64 23.68 -4.61
CA GLU A 402 -4.01 24.10 -4.92
C GLU A 402 -4.07 25.63 -5.17
N GLU A 403 -3.35 26.42 -4.38
CA GLU A 403 -3.27 27.88 -4.51
C GLU A 403 -2.52 28.32 -5.78
N GLN A 404 -1.47 27.59 -6.18
CA GLN A 404 -0.74 27.85 -7.44
C GLN A 404 -1.58 27.51 -8.68
N VAL A 405 -2.31 26.40 -8.67
CA VAL A 405 -3.22 26.01 -9.77
C VAL A 405 -4.38 27.02 -9.91
N GLU A 406 -4.89 27.53 -8.79
CA GLU A 406 -5.96 28.53 -8.80
C GLU A 406 -5.48 29.91 -9.31
N GLN A 407 -4.22 30.28 -9.04
CA GLN A 407 -3.58 31.48 -9.58
C GLN A 407 -3.31 31.38 -11.09
N GLU A 408 -2.89 30.22 -11.59
CA GLU A 408 -2.70 30.00 -13.03
C GLU A 408 -4.04 30.03 -13.79
N ALA A 409 -5.09 29.42 -13.24
CA ALA A 409 -6.44 29.45 -13.82
C ALA A 409 -7.04 30.87 -13.87
N GLN A 410 -6.74 31.73 -12.88
CA GLN A 410 -7.17 33.13 -12.87
C GLN A 410 -6.34 34.01 -13.83
N GLY A 411 -5.06 33.67 -14.05
CA GLY A 411 -4.18 34.36 -15.00
C GLY A 411 -4.61 34.18 -16.46
N GLU A 412 -5.09 32.98 -16.84
CA GLU A 412 -5.58 32.72 -18.19
C GLU A 412 -6.91 33.42 -18.49
N HIS A 413 -7.75 33.67 -17.48
CA HIS A 413 -9.01 34.41 -17.65
C HIS A 413 -8.85 35.94 -17.78
N GLN A 414 -7.68 36.50 -17.44
CA GLN A 414 -7.38 37.92 -17.66
C GLN A 414 -6.65 38.18 -18.99
N ALA A 415 -6.28 37.13 -19.73
CA ALA A 415 -5.56 37.20 -21.00
C ALA A 415 -6.46 36.96 -22.24
N ILE A 416 -7.78 36.79 -22.05
CA ILE A 416 -8.82 36.72 -23.09
C ILE A 416 -9.70 37.96 -22.95
#